data_AF-A0A2N2Z9Y5-F1
#
_entry.id   AF-A0A2N2Z9Y5-F1
#
_cell.length_a   1.000
_cell.length_b   1.000
_cell.length_c   1.000
_cell.angle_alpha   90.00
_cell.angle_beta   90.00
_cell.angle_gamma   90.00
#
_symmetry.space_group_name_H-M   'P 1'
#
loop_
_entity.id
_entity.type
_entity.pdbx_description
1 polymer ?
#
loop_
_entity_poly.entity_id
_entity_poly.type
_entity_poly.pdbx_seq_one_letter_code
_entity_poly.pdbx_strand_id
1 'polypeptide(L)'
;PGTADEYNEELAKALRVADFLELGELFAKDALHRNESCGGHFREEYQSEDGEAQRDDKNFAYVAAWEYKGKPSEAVLHKETLEYENIKLVTRSYK
;
A
#
# COMPACT_ATOMS: atom_id res chain seq x y z
N PRO A 1 -8.26 11.73 -32.01
CA PRO A 1 -6.83 12.10 -32.09
C PRO A 1 -6.68 13.61 -32.17
N GLY A 2 -5.72 14.19 -31.42
CA GLY A 2 -5.33 15.60 -31.57
C GLY A 2 -4.08 15.76 -32.45
N THR A 3 -3.83 16.98 -32.90
CA THR A 3 -2.62 17.44 -33.57
C THR A 3 -1.50 17.74 -32.56
N ALA A 4 -0.30 18.08 -33.06
CA ALA A 4 0.88 18.30 -32.20
C ALA A 4 0.75 19.53 -31.28
N ASP A 5 -0.02 20.54 -31.70
CA ASP A 5 -0.10 21.85 -31.04
C ASP A 5 -1.43 22.07 -30.29
N GLU A 6 -2.18 20.99 -30.04
CA GLU A 6 -3.45 21.05 -29.30
C GLU A 6 -3.55 19.99 -28.22
N TYR A 7 -4.44 20.20 -27.25
CA TYR A 7 -4.71 19.21 -26.21
C TYR A 7 -5.28 17.92 -26.81
N ASN A 8 -4.62 16.80 -26.52
CA ASN A 8 -5.06 15.48 -26.95
C ASN A 8 -5.58 14.68 -25.75
N GLU A 9 -6.92 14.61 -25.63
CA GLU A 9 -7.58 13.91 -24.53
C GLU A 9 -7.21 12.42 -24.46
N GLU A 10 -7.06 11.76 -25.61
CA GLU A 10 -6.72 10.33 -25.65
C GLU A 10 -5.28 10.08 -25.19
N LEU A 11 -4.34 10.98 -25.51
CA LEU A 11 -2.99 10.93 -24.97
C LEU A 11 -3.00 11.16 -23.45
N ALA A 12 -3.79 12.11 -22.95
CA ALA A 12 -3.92 12.36 -21.51
C ALA A 12 -4.56 11.17 -20.77
N LYS A 13 -5.49 10.45 -21.39
CA LYS A 13 -6.05 9.20 -20.85
C LYS A 13 -4.99 8.10 -20.83
N ALA A 14 -4.21 7.94 -21.90
CA ALA A 14 -3.14 6.94 -21.97
C ALA A 14 -2.08 7.14 -20.88
N LEU A 15 -1.67 8.39 -20.64
CA LEU A 15 -0.74 8.72 -19.55
C LEU A 15 -1.34 8.42 -18.18
N ARG A 16 -2.61 8.75 -17.95
CA ARG A 16 -3.31 8.37 -16.70
C ARG A 16 -3.39 6.86 -16.48
N VAL A 17 -3.60 6.08 -17.53
CA VAL A 17 -3.56 4.62 -17.44
C VAL A 17 -2.17 4.13 -17.05
N ALA A 18 -1.11 4.72 -17.61
CA ALA A 18 0.26 4.41 -17.21
C ALA A 18 0.51 4.73 -15.72
N ASP A 19 0.07 5.90 -15.23
CA ASP A 19 0.17 6.28 -13.82
C ASP A 19 -0.57 5.29 -12.90
N PHE A 20 -1.77 4.84 -13.28
CA PHE A 20 -2.53 3.87 -12.50
C PHE A 20 -1.88 2.49 -12.45
N LEU A 21 -1.26 2.05 -13.55
CA LEU A 21 -0.51 0.79 -13.57
C LEU A 21 0.73 0.88 -12.68
N GLU A 22 1.44 2.01 -12.72
CA GLU A 22 2.60 2.26 -11.87
C GLU A 22 2.22 2.23 -10.38
N LEU A 23 1.18 2.98 -10.00
CA LEU A 23 0.67 3.01 -8.63
C LEU A 23 0.12 1.65 -8.19
N GLY A 24 -0.61 0.95 -9.07
CA GLY A 24 -1.19 -0.36 -8.80
C GLY A 24 -0.14 -1.43 -8.53
N GLU A 25 0.97 -1.44 -9.29
CA GLU A 25 2.09 -2.34 -9.03
C GLU A 25 2.74 -2.05 -7.67
N LEU A 26 2.91 -0.77 -7.31
CA LEU A 26 3.44 -0.39 -6.00
C LEU A 26 2.52 -0.83 -4.85
N PHE A 27 1.21 -0.70 -5.01
CA PHE A 27 0.23 -1.19 -4.03
C PHE A 27 0.30 -2.71 -3.87
N ALA A 28 0.36 -3.45 -4.97
CA ALA A 28 0.51 -4.91 -4.92
C ALA A 28 1.82 -5.32 -4.22
N LYS A 29 2.91 -4.59 -4.47
CA LYS A 29 4.21 -4.82 -3.83
C LYS A 29 4.19 -4.55 -2.32
N ASP A 30 3.58 -3.44 -1.87
CA ASP A 30 3.43 -3.15 -0.43
C ASP A 30 2.54 -4.20 0.24
N ALA A 31 1.41 -4.56 -0.38
CA ALA A 31 0.50 -5.57 0.14
C ALA A 31 1.17 -6.96 0.26
N LEU A 32 2.01 -7.34 -0.72
CA LEU A 32 2.79 -8.58 -0.68
C LEU A 32 3.85 -8.55 0.44
N HIS A 33 4.47 -7.39 0.68
CA HIS A 33 5.46 -7.23 1.76
C HIS A 33 4.82 -7.32 3.15
N ARG A 34 3.59 -6.81 3.32
CA ARG A 34 2.86 -6.78 4.60
C ARG A 34 2.16 -8.10 4.88
N ASN A 35 2.87 -8.97 5.59
CA ASN A 35 2.40 -10.28 6.07
C ASN A 35 1.57 -10.14 7.37
N GLU A 36 0.50 -9.35 7.32
CA GLU A 36 -0.46 -9.16 8.42
C GLU A 36 -1.84 -8.77 7.86
N SER A 37 -2.84 -8.66 8.74
CA SER A 37 -4.07 -7.91 8.46
C SER A 37 -4.22 -6.73 9.43
N CYS A 38 -4.32 -5.51 8.90
CA CYS A 38 -4.44 -4.29 9.68
C CYS A 38 -5.28 -3.23 8.95
N GLY A 39 -6.41 -2.84 9.54
CA GLY A 39 -7.27 -1.80 8.97
C GLY A 39 -7.89 -2.24 7.65
N GLY A 40 -7.65 -1.46 6.58
CA GLY A 40 -8.14 -1.78 5.23
C GLY A 40 -7.28 -2.80 4.46
N HIS A 41 -6.09 -3.14 4.96
CA HIS A 41 -5.26 -4.22 4.42
C HIS A 41 -5.65 -5.53 5.12
N PHE A 42 -6.30 -6.42 4.40
CA PHE A 42 -6.80 -7.68 4.94
C PHE A 42 -6.35 -8.85 4.08
N ARG A 43 -5.74 -9.83 4.74
CA ARG A 43 -5.23 -11.06 4.14
C ARG A 43 -5.84 -12.24 4.89
N GLU A 44 -6.53 -13.11 4.17
CA GLU A 44 -7.21 -14.28 4.78
C GLU A 44 -6.22 -15.22 5.46
N GLU A 45 -4.97 -15.28 5.01
CA GLU A 45 -3.90 -16.02 5.68
C GLU A 45 -3.43 -15.41 7.01
N TYR A 46 -3.81 -14.15 7.30
CA TYR A 46 -3.51 -13.41 8.52
C TYR A 46 -4.80 -12.91 9.19
N GLN A 47 -5.73 -13.83 9.42
CA GLN A 47 -6.94 -13.58 10.20
C GLN A 47 -7.02 -14.58 11.35
N SER A 48 -7.70 -14.19 12.43
CA SER A 48 -8.05 -15.12 13.51
C SER A 48 -9.03 -16.20 13.03
N GLU A 49 -9.22 -17.26 13.81
CA GLU A 49 -10.20 -18.32 13.52
C GLU A 49 -11.63 -17.77 13.35
N ASP A 50 -11.93 -16.63 13.97
CA ASP A 50 -13.22 -15.94 13.91
C ASP A 50 -13.36 -14.99 12.70
N GLY A 51 -12.33 -14.88 11.84
CA GLY A 51 -12.33 -14.00 10.67
C GLY A 51 -11.96 -12.54 10.95
N GLU A 52 -11.54 -12.22 12.17
CA GLU A 52 -11.05 -10.88 12.52
C GLU A 52 -9.60 -10.66 12.08
N ALA A 53 -9.26 -9.42 11.73
CA ALA A 53 -7.91 -9.05 11.29
C ALA A 53 -6.85 -9.34 12.36
N GLN A 54 -5.84 -10.13 12.00
CA GLN A 54 -4.70 -10.41 12.87
C GLN A 54 -3.54 -9.47 12.54
N ARG A 55 -3.42 -8.40 13.32
CA ARG A 55 -2.35 -7.40 13.20
C ARG A 55 -1.05 -7.90 13.85
N ASP A 56 0.10 -7.58 13.26
CA ASP A 56 1.43 -7.93 13.78
C ASP A 56 2.25 -6.69 14.13
N ASP A 57 1.98 -6.16 15.32
CA ASP A 57 2.64 -4.97 15.88
C ASP A 57 4.15 -5.14 16.07
N LYS A 58 4.67 -6.38 16.10
CA LYS A 58 6.11 -6.62 16.28
C LYS A 58 6.88 -6.32 14.99
N ASN A 59 6.31 -6.68 13.85
CA ASN A 59 7.01 -6.59 12.56
C ASN A 59 6.52 -5.43 11.70
N PHE A 60 5.28 -4.96 11.87
CA PHE A 60 4.63 -4.02 10.95
C PHE A 60 4.11 -2.72 11.58
N ALA A 61 4.47 -2.44 12.83
CA ALA A 61 4.21 -1.14 13.47
C ALA A 61 5.11 -0.01 12.92
N TYR A 62 4.96 0.29 11.62
CA TYR A 62 5.69 1.32 10.90
C TYR A 62 4.89 1.86 9.70
N VAL A 63 5.20 3.10 9.31
CA VAL A 63 4.76 3.70 8.04
C VAL A 63 5.74 3.28 6.93
N ALA A 64 5.21 2.77 5.82
CA ALA A 64 6.01 2.47 4.64
C ALA A 64 6.03 3.69 3.70
N ALA A 65 7.23 4.07 3.27
CA ALA A 65 7.42 4.98 2.14
C ALA A 65 8.26 4.26 1.08
N TRP A 66 7.73 4.12 -0.12
CA TRP A 66 8.43 3.46 -1.22
C TRP A 66 9.07 4.51 -2.14
N GLU A 67 10.39 4.59 -2.13
CA GLU A 67 11.16 5.48 -2.99
C GLU A 67 11.16 4.96 -4.43
N TYR A 68 10.76 5.82 -5.37
CA TYR A 68 10.77 5.50 -6.79
C TYR A 68 12.19 5.46 -7.37
N LYS A 69 12.54 4.38 -8.08
CA LYS A 69 13.84 4.19 -8.74
C LYS A 69 13.74 4.05 -10.27
N GLY A 70 12.64 4.49 -10.87
CA GLY A 70 12.39 4.40 -12.31
C GLY A 70 11.34 3.35 -12.72
N LYS A 71 11.01 2.42 -11.82
CA LYS A 71 9.81 1.55 -11.92
C LYS A 71 9.43 0.98 -10.55
N PRO A 72 8.15 0.59 -10.32
CA PRO A 72 7.67 0.14 -9.00
C PRO A 72 8.36 -1.12 -8.46
N SER A 73 8.65 -2.10 -9.33
CA SER A 73 9.39 -3.32 -8.97
C SER A 73 10.75 -3.03 -8.32
N GLU A 74 11.42 -1.94 -8.68
CA GLU A 74 12.72 -1.52 -8.11
C GLU A 74 12.59 -0.52 -6.95
N ALA A 75 11.37 -0.13 -6.57
CA ALA A 75 11.14 0.80 -5.47
C ALA A 75 11.77 0.30 -4.16
N VAL A 76 12.36 1.21 -3.40
CA VAL A 76 13.05 0.91 -2.13
C VAL A 76 12.15 1.25 -0.96
N LEU A 77 11.97 0.31 -0.04
CA LEU A 77 11.16 0.52 1.16
C LEU A 77 11.96 1.26 2.22
N HIS A 78 11.45 2.42 2.62
CA HIS A 78 11.84 3.15 3.82
C HIS A 78 10.77 2.94 4.90
N LYS A 79 11.21 2.65 6.13
CA LYS A 79 10.33 2.37 7.26
C LYS A 79 10.51 3.44 8.32
N GLU A 80 9.42 4.07 8.72
CA GLU A 80 9.36 4.95 9.89
C GLU A 80 8.60 4.24 11.01
N THR A 81 9.32 3.85 12.07
CA THR A 81 8.73 3.14 13.22
C THR A 81 7.71 4.01 13.93
N LEU A 82 6.56 3.43 14.28
CA LEU A 82 5.54 4.12 15.07
C LEU A 82 5.76 3.86 16.57
N GLU A 83 6.01 4.93 17.31
CA GLU A 83 6.17 4.89 18.77
C GLU A 83 4.91 5.44 19.45
N TYR A 84 4.33 4.65 20.35
CA TYR A 84 3.10 4.99 21.06
C TYR A 84 3.40 5.26 22.55
N GLU A 85 3.44 6.54 22.94
CA GLU A 85 3.75 6.94 24.32
C GLU A 85 2.52 6.92 25.24
N ASN A 86 1.38 7.35 24.71
CA ASN A 86 0.19 7.66 25.51
C ASN A 86 -0.87 6.55 25.53
N ILE A 87 -0.71 5.53 24.67
CA ILE A 87 -1.67 4.44 24.53
C ILE A 87 -0.93 3.14 24.25
N LYS A 88 -1.39 2.05 24.88
CA LYS A 88 -0.90 0.71 24.53
C LYS A 88 -1.62 0.21 23.29
N LEU A 89 -0.86 -0.37 22.37
CA LEU A 89 -1.42 -1.10 21.24
C LEU A 89 -2.23 -2.28 21.76
N VAL A 90 -3.50 -2.32 21.36
CA VAL A 90 -4.41 -3.44 21.59
C VAL A 90 -4.99 -3.88 20.26
N THR A 91 -5.27 -5.18 20.14
CA THR A 91 -5.97 -5.73 18.98
C THR A 91 -7.43 -5.29 19.06
N ARG A 92 -7.96 -4.75 17.96
CA ARG A 92 -9.36 -4.33 17.87
C ARG A 92 -10.23 -5.57 17.62
N SER A 93 -11.34 -5.68 18.36
CA SER A 93 -12.39 -6.68 18.12
C SER A 93 -13.72 -5.95 17.98
N TYR A 94 -14.58 -6.43 17.07
CA TYR A 94 -15.94 -5.91 16.86
C TYR A 94 -17.02 -6.80 17.51
N LYS A 95 -16.60 -7.82 18.26
CA LYS A 95 -17.49 -8.61 19.11
C LYS A 95 -17.88 -7.84 20.37
#